data_AF-A0A6Y2FLW1-F1
#
_entry.id   AF-A0A6Y2FLW1-F1
#
_cell.length_a   1.000
_cell.length_b   1.000
_cell.length_c   1.000
_cell.angle_alpha   90.00
_cell.angle_beta   90.00
_cell.angle_gamma   90.00
#
_symmetry.space_group_name_H-M   'P 1'
#
loop_
_entity.id
_entity.type
_entity.pdbx_description
1 polymer ?
#
loop_
_entity_poly.entity_id
_entity_poly.type
_entity_poly.pdbx_seq_one_letter_code
_entity_poly.pdbx_strand_id
1 'polypeptide(L)'
;LRIFPALSIVLVSCLIVGWVYLFQDDYKLLGKHVFSGSFFISNFTLWSESGYFDSKSYLKPLLHLWSLGIEEQFYIIWPVVILLCFRSKNHNRNIVLSCATIFIISYAISIFTMASDGGANYYSPASRFWELMAGAIISTLRFIGINTSLSKLMSLLGIILIALSITMIDEKMSFPGYIAIIPVLGASLIIASNGNDLVVSKLLSVRPVVFFGLISYPLYL
;
A
#
# COMPACT_ATOMS: atom_id res chain seq x y z
N LEU A 1 -14.55 -7.32 7.14
CA LEU A 1 -14.16 -8.71 7.54
C LEU A 1 -13.97 -9.66 6.34
N ARG A 2 -13.51 -9.18 5.17
CA ARG A 2 -13.24 -10.08 4.02
C ARG A 2 -11.87 -10.76 4.09
N ILE A 3 -10.89 -10.11 4.71
CA ILE A 3 -9.48 -10.56 4.74
C ILE A 3 -9.23 -11.55 5.89
N PHE A 4 -9.89 -11.36 7.02
CA PHE A 4 -9.62 -12.09 8.27
C PHE A 4 -9.71 -13.62 8.16
N PRO A 5 -10.70 -14.21 7.45
CA PRO A 5 -10.76 -15.67 7.30
C PRO A 5 -9.54 -16.25 6.58
N ALA A 6 -9.14 -15.65 5.45
CA ALA A 6 -7.97 -16.08 4.68
C ALA A 6 -6.68 -15.88 5.48
N LEU A 7 -6.53 -14.71 6.11
CA LEU A 7 -5.38 -14.42 6.98
C LEU A 7 -5.27 -15.44 8.12
N SER A 8 -6.38 -15.77 8.79
CA SER A 8 -6.39 -16.75 9.89
C SER A 8 -5.93 -18.12 9.42
N ILE A 9 -6.37 -18.56 8.24
CA ILE A 9 -5.94 -19.84 7.66
C ILE A 9 -4.43 -19.84 7.40
N VAL A 10 -3.89 -18.77 6.80
CA VAL A 10 -2.46 -18.64 6.52
C VAL A 10 -1.65 -18.62 7.81
N LEU A 11 -2.02 -17.80 8.79
CA LEU A 11 -1.31 -17.71 10.07
C LEU A 11 -1.29 -19.03 10.83
N VAL A 12 -2.44 -19.73 10.91
CA VAL A 12 -2.53 -21.05 11.56
C VAL A 12 -1.72 -22.09 10.78
N SER A 13 -1.80 -22.08 9.45
CA SER A 13 -1.01 -23.00 8.62
C SER A 13 0.50 -22.79 8.81
N CYS A 14 0.95 -21.53 8.86
CA CYS A 14 2.34 -21.20 9.17
C CYS A 14 2.75 -21.72 10.55
N LEU A 15 1.92 -21.57 11.59
CA LEU A 15 2.22 -22.11 12.91
C LEU A 15 2.30 -23.64 12.90
N ILE A 16 1.37 -24.33 12.24
CA ILE A 16 1.37 -25.81 12.16
C ILE A 16 2.62 -26.30 11.43
N VAL A 17 2.92 -25.74 10.26
CA VAL A 17 4.11 -26.11 9.47
C VAL A 17 5.38 -25.72 10.23
N GLY A 18 5.41 -24.52 10.81
CA GLY A 18 6.55 -24.03 11.59
C GLY A 18 6.88 -24.93 12.77
N TRP A 19 5.87 -25.46 13.47
CA TRP A 19 6.08 -26.37 14.59
C TRP A 19 6.78 -27.67 14.19
N VAL A 20 6.50 -28.15 12.97
CA VAL A 20 7.07 -29.41 12.46
C VAL A 20 8.48 -29.22 11.91
N TYR A 21 8.77 -28.08 11.27
CA TYR A 21 9.98 -27.91 10.46
C TYR A 21 10.98 -26.88 10.99
N LEU A 22 10.60 -25.96 11.87
CA LEU A 22 11.50 -24.91 12.37
C LEU A 22 12.16 -25.30 13.70
N PHE A 23 13.39 -24.81 13.90
CA PHE A 23 14.03 -24.87 15.20
C PHE A 23 13.33 -23.95 16.20
N GLN A 24 13.62 -24.15 17.49
CA GLN A 24 12.95 -23.43 18.58
C GLN A 24 13.05 -21.90 18.44
N ASP A 25 14.21 -21.38 18.04
CA ASP A 25 14.41 -19.93 17.88
C ASP A 25 13.65 -19.37 16.67
N ASP A 26 13.68 -20.08 15.54
CA ASP A 26 12.95 -19.71 14.32
C ASP A 26 11.42 -19.77 14.54
N TYR A 27 10.95 -20.77 15.30
CA TYR A 27 9.54 -20.88 15.66
C TYR A 27 9.08 -19.74 16.59
N LYS A 28 9.96 -19.32 17.52
CA LYS A 28 9.71 -18.14 18.36
C LYS A 28 9.63 -16.85 17.54
N LEU A 29 10.52 -16.68 16.56
CA LEU A 29 10.46 -15.56 15.62
C LEU A 29 9.19 -15.60 14.76
N LEU A 30 8.81 -16.77 14.26
CA LEU A 30 7.55 -16.95 13.55
C LEU A 30 6.36 -16.54 14.43
N GLY A 31 6.33 -16.95 15.69
CA GLY A 31 5.30 -16.53 16.64
C GLY A 31 5.19 -15.00 16.80
N LYS A 32 6.34 -14.30 16.83
CA LYS A 32 6.40 -12.82 16.83
C LYS A 32 5.80 -12.22 15.55
N HIS A 33 6.09 -12.81 14.39
CA HIS A 33 5.51 -12.38 13.11
C HIS A 33 4.02 -12.67 12.99
N VAL A 34 3.55 -13.82 13.49
CA VAL A 34 2.13 -14.17 13.54
C VAL A 34 1.37 -13.20 14.45
N PHE A 35 1.91 -12.92 15.64
CA PHE A 35 1.32 -11.96 16.58
C PHE A 35 1.22 -10.58 15.94
N SER A 36 2.34 -10.04 15.44
CA SER A 36 2.35 -8.71 14.84
C SER A 36 1.53 -8.60 13.56
N GLY A 37 1.49 -9.65 12.73
CA GLY A 37 0.62 -9.75 11.56
C GLY A 37 -0.87 -9.76 11.92
N SER A 38 -1.26 -10.46 12.99
CA SER A 38 -2.67 -10.53 13.45
C SER A 38 -3.21 -9.17 13.89
N PHE A 39 -2.34 -8.31 14.45
CA PHE A 39 -2.68 -6.98 14.94
C PHE A 39 -2.35 -5.85 13.94
N PHE A 40 -1.94 -6.17 12.70
CA PHE A 40 -1.59 -5.17 11.69
C PHE A 40 -0.44 -4.22 12.12
N ILE A 41 0.51 -4.73 12.89
CA ILE A 41 1.72 -4.03 13.38
C ILE A 41 3.02 -4.73 12.94
N SER A 42 2.92 -5.62 11.95
CA SER A 42 4.04 -6.35 11.32
C SER A 42 5.13 -5.40 10.81
N ASN A 43 4.75 -4.25 10.27
CA ASN A 43 5.68 -3.23 9.78
C ASN A 43 6.63 -2.71 10.89
N PHE A 44 6.12 -2.44 12.10
CA PHE A 44 6.96 -2.02 13.22
C PHE A 44 7.88 -3.14 13.73
N THR A 45 7.38 -4.37 13.71
CA THR A 45 8.17 -5.55 14.10
C THR A 45 9.33 -5.75 13.14
N LEU A 46 9.06 -5.70 11.82
CA LEU A 46 10.08 -5.86 10.79
C LEU A 46 11.06 -4.68 10.75
N TRP A 47 10.58 -3.47 11.02
CA TRP A 47 11.46 -2.32 11.21
C TRP A 47 12.43 -2.56 12.38
N SER A 48 11.96 -3.04 13.53
CA SER A 48 12.84 -3.31 14.68
C SER A 48 13.91 -4.38 14.44
N GLU A 49 13.72 -5.22 13.42
CA GLU A 49 14.64 -6.31 13.05
C GLU A 49 15.58 -5.94 11.90
N SER A 50 15.28 -4.85 11.19
CA SER A 50 16.09 -4.42 10.05
C SER A 50 17.47 -3.92 10.50
N GLY A 51 18.50 -4.26 9.73
CA GLY A 51 19.89 -3.89 10.01
C GLY A 51 20.84 -5.08 10.02
N TYR A 52 21.91 -4.97 10.80
CA TYR A 52 23.04 -5.92 10.78
C TYR A 52 22.66 -7.37 11.14
N PHE A 53 21.62 -7.54 11.97
CA PHE A 53 21.12 -8.86 12.39
C PHE A 53 19.85 -9.28 11.66
N ASP A 54 19.53 -8.64 10.52
CA ASP A 54 18.33 -9.00 9.77
C ASP A 54 18.48 -10.37 9.09
N SER A 55 17.43 -11.18 9.22
CA SER A 55 17.35 -12.47 8.55
C SER A 55 16.94 -12.27 7.09
N LYS A 56 17.47 -13.13 6.20
CA LYS A 56 17.18 -13.04 4.76
C LYS A 56 15.66 -13.06 4.51
N SER A 57 15.19 -12.19 3.62
CA SER A 57 13.76 -11.97 3.36
C SER A 57 12.98 -13.22 2.99
N TYR A 58 13.58 -14.17 2.25
CA TYR A 58 12.93 -15.43 1.87
C TYR A 58 12.72 -16.42 3.03
N LEU A 59 13.34 -16.15 4.20
CA LEU A 59 13.15 -16.93 5.43
C LEU A 59 12.01 -16.37 6.30
N LYS A 60 11.34 -15.30 5.87
CA LYS A 60 10.25 -14.64 6.59
C LYS A 60 8.93 -14.87 5.83
N PRO A 61 8.19 -15.98 6.09
CA PRO A 61 6.98 -16.32 5.34
C PRO A 61 5.92 -15.20 5.37
N LEU A 62 5.85 -14.49 6.49
CA LEU A 62 4.88 -13.43 6.76
C LEU A 62 5.42 -12.02 6.49
N LEU A 63 6.55 -11.90 5.78
CA LEU A 63 7.20 -10.62 5.49
C LEU A 63 6.21 -9.65 4.86
N HIS A 64 5.50 -10.10 3.83
CA HIS A 64 4.58 -9.29 3.01
C HIS A 64 3.44 -8.63 3.83
N LEU A 65 3.09 -9.14 5.01
CA LEU A 65 2.06 -8.54 5.87
C LEU A 65 2.40 -7.12 6.35
N TRP A 66 3.64 -6.64 6.19
CA TRP A 66 4.02 -5.26 6.55
C TRP A 66 3.18 -4.22 5.81
N SER A 67 2.90 -4.42 4.53
CA SER A 67 2.18 -3.45 3.70
C SER A 67 0.69 -3.40 4.09
N LEU A 68 0.13 -4.57 4.41
CA LEU A 68 -1.23 -4.72 4.95
C LEU A 68 -1.39 -3.98 6.28
N GLY A 69 -0.35 -4.01 7.13
CA GLY A 69 -0.32 -3.23 8.37
C GLY A 69 -0.48 -1.73 8.14
N ILE A 70 0.25 -1.19 7.17
CA ILE A 70 0.18 0.24 6.80
C ILE A 70 -1.20 0.59 6.24
N GLU A 71 -1.77 -0.28 5.41
CA GLU A 71 -3.10 -0.09 4.84
C GLU A 71 -4.18 -0.01 5.92
N GLU A 72 -4.22 -0.96 6.86
CA GLU A 72 -5.20 -0.95 7.96
C GLU A 72 -4.99 0.25 8.91
N GLN A 73 -3.74 0.65 9.17
CA GLN A 73 -3.44 1.86 9.93
C GLN A 73 -3.97 3.12 9.23
N PHE A 74 -3.84 3.20 7.91
CA PHE A 74 -4.42 4.29 7.12
C PHE A 74 -5.95 4.29 7.22
N TYR A 75 -6.60 3.13 7.13
CA TYR A 75 -8.06 3.00 7.25
C TYR A 75 -8.60 3.29 8.65
N ILE A 76 -7.78 3.21 9.70
CA ILE A 76 -8.16 3.67 11.03
C ILE A 76 -8.04 5.19 11.12
N ILE A 77 -6.94 5.77 10.62
CA ILE A 77 -6.62 7.20 10.77
C ILE A 77 -7.48 8.07 9.86
N TRP A 78 -7.65 7.67 8.60
CA TRP A 78 -8.29 8.49 7.57
C TRP A 78 -9.77 8.85 7.88
N PRO A 79 -10.63 7.93 8.34
CA PRO A 79 -11.97 8.27 8.78
C PRO A 79 -12.00 9.29 9.92
N VAL A 80 -11.06 9.20 10.87
CA VAL A 80 -10.97 10.18 11.97
C VAL A 80 -10.64 11.57 11.44
N VAL A 81 -9.70 11.68 10.50
CA VAL A 81 -9.37 12.96 9.83
C VAL A 81 -10.58 13.54 9.11
N ILE A 82 -11.32 12.72 8.37
CA ILE A 82 -12.55 13.14 7.68
C ILE A 82 -13.60 13.64 8.69
N LEU A 83 -13.84 12.89 9.78
CA LEU A 83 -14.80 13.27 10.81
C LEU A 83 -14.45 14.62 11.44
N LEU A 84 -13.17 14.89 11.68
CA LEU A 84 -12.71 16.19 12.18
C LEU A 84 -12.98 17.32 11.17
N CYS A 85 -12.81 17.06 9.87
CA CYS A 85 -13.09 18.05 8.82
C CYS A 85 -14.57 18.43 8.74
N PHE A 86 -15.47 17.46 8.97
CA PHE A 86 -16.93 17.67 8.97
C PHE A 86 -17.44 18.54 10.13
N ARG A 87 -16.61 18.81 11.16
CA ARG A 87 -16.98 19.73 12.25
C ARG A 87 -17.01 21.21 11.80
N SER A 88 -16.48 21.51 10.63
CA SER A 88 -16.43 22.87 10.07
C SER A 88 -17.49 23.07 8.98
N LYS A 89 -18.02 24.29 8.88
CA LYS A 89 -18.88 24.71 7.76
C LYS A 89 -18.18 24.57 6.39
N ASN A 90 -16.85 24.63 6.36
CA ASN A 90 -16.03 24.52 5.15
C ASN A 90 -15.44 23.10 4.98
N HIS A 91 -16.22 22.06 5.28
CA HIS A 91 -15.74 20.67 5.32
C HIS A 91 -15.02 20.24 4.03
N ASN A 92 -15.55 20.57 2.84
CA ASN A 92 -14.92 20.21 1.56
C ASN A 92 -13.52 20.78 1.41
N ARG A 93 -13.33 22.07 1.74
CA ARG A 93 -12.02 22.72 1.71
C ARG A 93 -11.07 22.07 2.71
N ASN A 94 -11.55 21.74 3.91
CA ASN A 94 -10.72 21.12 4.93
C ASN A 94 -10.28 19.72 4.53
N ILE A 95 -11.15 18.90 3.93
CA ILE A 95 -10.79 17.55 3.44
C ILE A 95 -9.69 17.66 2.37
N VAL A 96 -9.84 18.56 1.39
CA VAL A 96 -8.83 18.78 0.35
C VAL A 96 -7.50 19.24 0.92
N LEU A 97 -7.52 20.19 1.87
CA LEU A 97 -6.31 20.66 2.55
C LEU A 97 -5.66 19.53 3.35
N SER A 98 -6.42 18.74 4.12
CA SER A 98 -5.90 17.60 4.85
C SER A 98 -5.28 16.55 3.94
N CYS A 99 -5.92 16.22 2.81
CA CYS A 99 -5.33 15.35 1.79
C CYS A 99 -3.99 15.89 1.30
N ALA A 100 -3.95 17.15 0.87
CA ALA A 100 -2.74 17.78 0.34
C ALA A 100 -1.63 17.82 1.40
N THR A 101 -1.95 18.20 2.64
CA THR A 101 -0.99 18.26 3.74
C THR A 101 -0.41 16.88 4.05
N ILE A 102 -1.25 15.85 4.20
CA ILE A 102 -0.78 14.48 4.49
C ILE A 102 0.05 13.95 3.32
N PHE A 103 -0.39 14.16 2.09
CA PHE A 103 0.35 13.74 0.90
C PHE A 103 1.74 14.38 0.85
N ILE A 104 1.82 15.72 0.97
CA ILE A 104 3.10 16.45 0.87
C ILE A 104 4.03 16.06 2.01
N ILE A 105 3.54 16.02 3.25
CA ILE A 105 4.37 15.67 4.41
C ILE A 105 4.87 14.23 4.26
N SER A 106 4.00 13.29 3.94
CA SER A 106 4.37 11.88 3.83
C SER A 106 5.33 11.61 2.66
N TYR A 107 5.12 12.26 1.52
CA TYR A 107 6.04 12.18 0.37
C TYR A 107 7.40 12.84 0.67
N ALA A 108 7.41 13.98 1.36
CA ALA A 108 8.64 14.61 1.81
C ALA A 108 9.43 13.67 2.75
N ILE A 109 8.76 13.03 3.71
CA ILE A 109 9.38 12.03 4.59
C ILE A 109 9.95 10.86 3.76
N SER A 110 9.21 10.36 2.76
CA SER A 110 9.68 9.31 1.85
C SER A 110 10.99 9.67 1.16
N ILE A 111 11.10 10.91 0.67
CA ILE A 111 12.30 11.40 -0.02
C ILE A 111 13.44 11.59 0.98
N PHE A 112 13.21 12.31 2.09
CA PHE A 112 14.28 12.65 3.02
C PHE A 112 14.84 11.43 3.76
N THR A 113 14.04 10.38 3.92
CA THR A 113 14.49 9.12 4.55
C THR A 113 14.89 8.05 3.53
N MET A 114 14.93 8.33 2.21
CA MET A 114 15.25 7.31 1.21
C MET A 114 16.65 6.72 1.30
N ALA A 115 17.59 7.47 1.86
CA ALA A 115 18.97 7.05 2.06
C ALA A 115 19.23 6.55 3.49
N SER A 116 18.21 6.43 4.35
CA SER A 116 18.42 5.95 5.70
C SER A 116 18.59 4.43 5.72
N ASP A 117 19.66 3.98 6.39
CA ASP A 117 19.90 2.57 6.64
C ASP A 117 18.83 2.00 7.61
N GLY A 118 18.56 0.69 7.49
CA GLY A 118 17.71 -0.02 8.44
C GLY A 118 16.21 0.14 8.20
N GLY A 119 15.75 0.07 6.95
CA GLY A 119 14.33 -0.20 6.60
C GLY A 119 13.29 0.83 7.04
N ALA A 120 13.71 1.92 7.69
CA ALA A 120 12.82 2.91 8.29
C ALA A 120 11.88 3.54 7.26
N ASN A 121 12.41 3.91 6.09
CA ASN A 121 11.60 4.43 5.01
C ASN A 121 10.65 3.38 4.43
N TYR A 122 11.07 2.11 4.43
CA TYR A 122 10.32 1.04 3.81
C TYR A 122 9.09 0.65 4.63
N TYR A 123 9.24 0.53 5.96
CA TYR A 123 8.20 0.05 6.88
C TYR A 123 7.41 1.15 7.61
N SER A 124 7.85 2.41 7.52
CA SER A 124 7.16 3.51 8.22
C SER A 124 5.85 3.89 7.52
N PRO A 125 4.73 3.99 8.25
CA PRO A 125 3.49 4.54 7.71
C PRO A 125 3.67 5.99 7.25
N ALA A 126 4.51 6.75 7.96
CA ALA A 126 4.74 8.17 7.67
C ALA A 126 5.36 8.41 6.30
N SER A 127 6.17 7.49 5.77
CA SER A 127 6.73 7.57 4.41
C SER A 127 5.87 6.92 3.33
N ARG A 128 4.81 6.19 3.69
CA ARG A 128 4.01 5.39 2.77
C ARG A 128 2.58 5.90 2.57
N PHE A 129 2.05 6.65 3.52
CA PHE A 129 0.68 7.15 3.46
C PHE A 129 0.38 8.02 2.23
N TRP A 130 1.37 8.71 1.66
CA TRP A 130 1.16 9.48 0.44
C TRP A 130 0.69 8.62 -0.75
N GLU A 131 1.11 7.34 -0.83
CA GLU A 131 0.73 6.41 -1.89
C GLU A 131 -0.80 6.15 -1.86
N LEU A 132 -1.34 5.84 -0.67
CA LEU A 132 -2.77 5.67 -0.42
C LEU A 132 -3.54 7.00 -0.52
N MET A 133 -2.91 8.10 -0.09
CA MET A 133 -3.50 9.44 -0.15
C MET A 133 -3.75 9.89 -1.59
N ALA A 134 -2.96 9.43 -2.57
CA ALA A 134 -3.22 9.70 -3.98
C ALA A 134 -4.63 9.22 -4.41
N GLY A 135 -5.04 8.01 -3.96
CA GLY A 135 -6.39 7.49 -4.17
C GLY A 135 -7.46 8.30 -3.42
N ALA A 136 -7.19 8.69 -2.18
CA ALA A 136 -8.10 9.52 -1.38
C ALA A 136 -8.32 10.91 -2.00
N ILE A 137 -7.28 11.52 -2.59
CA ILE A 137 -7.39 12.78 -3.35
C ILE A 137 -8.35 12.60 -4.53
N ILE A 138 -8.18 11.56 -5.33
CA ILE A 138 -9.07 11.29 -6.49
C ILE A 138 -10.52 11.13 -6.04
N SER A 139 -10.75 10.36 -4.98
CA SER A 139 -12.08 10.16 -4.40
C SER A 139 -12.69 11.50 -3.92
N THR A 140 -11.88 12.33 -3.27
CA THR A 140 -12.32 13.64 -2.75
C THR A 140 -12.67 14.61 -3.88
N LEU A 141 -11.82 14.70 -4.91
CA LEU A 141 -12.07 15.55 -6.07
C LEU A 141 -13.39 15.17 -6.75
N ARG A 142 -13.63 13.87 -6.92
CA ARG A 142 -14.90 13.35 -7.46
C ARG A 142 -16.09 13.67 -6.57
N PHE A 143 -15.95 13.50 -5.25
CA PHE A 143 -17.02 13.81 -4.30
C PHE A 143 -17.45 15.29 -4.37
N ILE A 144 -16.50 16.20 -4.63
CA ILE A 144 -16.77 17.65 -4.78
C ILE A 144 -17.25 17.99 -6.20
N GLY A 145 -17.39 17.01 -7.09
CA GLY A 145 -17.95 17.17 -8.44
C GLY A 145 -16.91 17.50 -9.52
N ILE A 146 -15.61 17.39 -9.24
CA ILE A 146 -14.56 17.59 -10.24
C ILE A 146 -14.43 16.29 -11.05
N ASN A 147 -14.95 16.32 -12.28
CA ASN A 147 -14.82 15.24 -13.25
C ASN A 147 -13.81 15.60 -14.34
N THR A 148 -13.06 14.61 -14.82
CA THR A 148 -12.06 14.79 -15.87
C THR A 148 -12.60 14.39 -17.25
N SER A 149 -12.54 15.28 -18.23
CA SER A 149 -12.90 15.00 -19.63
C SER A 149 -11.84 14.20 -20.39
N LEU A 150 -10.61 14.12 -19.87
CA LEU A 150 -9.44 13.51 -20.52
C LEU A 150 -9.26 12.02 -20.18
N SER A 151 -10.36 11.30 -19.91
CA SER A 151 -10.33 9.93 -19.37
C SER A 151 -9.46 8.97 -20.20
N LYS A 152 -9.55 9.02 -21.54
CA LYS A 152 -8.75 8.19 -22.45
C LYS A 152 -7.23 8.47 -22.39
N LEU A 153 -6.84 9.75 -22.28
CA LEU A 153 -5.44 10.12 -22.19
C LEU A 153 -4.86 9.68 -20.84
N MET A 154 -5.63 9.85 -19.76
CA MET A 154 -5.23 9.46 -18.42
C MET A 154 -5.03 7.94 -18.31
N SER A 155 -5.97 7.13 -18.80
CA SER A 155 -5.84 5.67 -18.72
C SER A 155 -4.66 5.14 -19.54
N LEU A 156 -4.42 5.70 -20.73
CA LEU A 156 -3.30 5.33 -21.59
C LEU A 156 -1.94 5.70 -20.96
N LEU A 157 -1.80 6.96 -20.50
CA LEU A 157 -0.60 7.41 -19.80
C LEU A 157 -0.38 6.59 -18.52
N GLY A 158 -1.45 6.26 -17.80
CA GLY A 158 -1.39 5.45 -16.60
C GLY A 158 -0.81 4.06 -16.86
N ILE A 159 -1.29 3.35 -17.89
CA ILE A 159 -0.72 2.06 -18.30
C ILE A 159 0.75 2.19 -18.71
N ILE A 160 1.10 3.22 -19.48
CA ILE A 160 2.49 3.45 -19.92
C ILE A 160 3.40 3.63 -18.69
N LEU A 161 2.99 4.44 -17.71
CA LEU A 161 3.75 4.65 -16.48
C LEU A 161 3.89 3.37 -15.66
N ILE A 162 2.85 2.54 -15.55
CA ILE A 162 2.94 1.23 -14.89
C ILE A 162 3.91 0.31 -15.63
N ALA A 163 3.82 0.23 -16.96
CA ALA A 163 4.71 -0.59 -17.78
C ALA A 163 6.18 -0.15 -17.66
N LEU A 164 6.44 1.18 -17.66
CA LEU A 164 7.77 1.74 -17.43
C LEU A 164 8.28 1.46 -16.02
N SER A 165 7.40 1.49 -15.02
CA SER A 165 7.79 1.17 -13.64
C SER A 165 8.30 -0.26 -13.50
N ILE A 166 7.69 -1.21 -14.22
CA ILE A 166 8.09 -2.62 -14.22
C ILE A 166 9.49 -2.81 -14.83
N THR A 167 9.86 -2.03 -15.84
CA THR A 167 11.15 -2.21 -16.55
C THR A 167 12.26 -1.32 -16.03
N MET A 168 11.94 -0.18 -15.41
CA MET A 168 12.93 0.81 -14.98
C MET A 168 13.28 0.72 -13.49
N ILE A 169 12.37 0.25 -12.63
CA ILE A 169 12.61 0.16 -11.19
C ILE A 169 13.28 -1.18 -10.88
N ASP A 170 14.46 -1.12 -10.27
CA ASP A 170 15.26 -2.29 -9.91
C ASP A 170 15.64 -2.27 -8.42
N GLU A 171 16.07 -3.42 -7.88
CA GLU A 171 16.44 -3.63 -6.48
C GLU A 171 17.59 -2.73 -5.99
N LYS A 172 18.38 -2.19 -6.92
CA LYS A 172 19.51 -1.28 -6.63
C LYS A 172 19.07 0.15 -6.36
N MET A 173 17.83 0.50 -6.66
CA MET A 173 17.33 1.86 -6.49
C MET A 173 16.79 2.07 -5.07
N SER A 174 17.00 3.27 -4.51
CA SER A 174 16.40 3.65 -3.23
C SER A 174 14.88 3.75 -3.36
N PHE A 175 14.17 2.77 -2.81
CA PHE A 175 12.70 2.65 -2.86
C PHE A 175 12.08 2.79 -1.45
N PRO A 176 10.92 3.48 -1.28
CA PRO A 176 10.07 4.12 -2.30
C PRO A 176 10.69 5.36 -2.94
N GLY A 177 11.36 6.19 -2.13
CA GLY A 177 12.04 7.40 -2.59
C GLY A 177 11.19 8.28 -3.52
N TYR A 178 11.86 9.00 -4.42
CA TYR A 178 11.17 9.78 -5.46
C TYR A 178 10.65 8.90 -6.61
N ILE A 179 11.24 7.73 -6.84
CA ILE A 179 10.93 6.88 -8.00
C ILE A 179 9.55 6.23 -7.89
N ALA A 180 9.08 5.95 -6.67
CA ALA A 180 7.73 5.43 -6.42
C ALA A 180 6.61 6.36 -6.93
N ILE A 181 6.89 7.63 -7.22
CA ILE A 181 5.90 8.53 -7.85
C ILE A 181 5.42 8.01 -9.20
N ILE A 182 6.27 7.29 -9.95
CA ILE A 182 5.94 6.78 -11.29
C ILE A 182 4.81 5.75 -11.23
N PRO A 183 4.90 4.64 -10.47
CA PRO A 183 3.81 3.67 -10.38
C PRO A 183 2.57 4.26 -9.68
N VAL A 184 2.76 5.13 -8.67
CA VAL A 184 1.62 5.77 -7.96
C VAL A 184 0.84 6.71 -8.88
N LEU A 185 1.51 7.54 -9.67
CA LEU A 185 0.87 8.38 -10.68
C LEU A 185 0.21 7.51 -11.77
N GLY A 186 0.87 6.44 -12.20
CA GLY A 186 0.33 5.49 -13.16
C GLY A 186 -1.02 4.92 -12.72
N ALA A 187 -1.06 4.34 -11.53
CA ALA A 187 -2.29 3.83 -10.92
C ALA A 187 -3.34 4.92 -10.71
N SER A 188 -2.92 6.09 -10.21
CA SER A 188 -3.79 7.24 -9.97
C SER A 188 -4.51 7.71 -11.24
N LEU A 189 -3.80 7.79 -12.37
CA LEU A 189 -4.37 8.18 -13.66
C LEU A 189 -5.39 7.16 -14.17
N ILE A 190 -5.11 5.86 -14.02
CA ILE A 190 -6.07 4.80 -14.38
C ILE A 190 -7.34 4.92 -13.52
N ILE A 191 -7.20 5.06 -12.20
CA ILE A 191 -8.35 5.19 -11.29
C ILE A 191 -9.16 6.46 -11.61
N ALA A 192 -8.47 7.58 -11.84
CA ALA A 192 -9.11 8.85 -12.14
C ALA A 192 -9.85 8.85 -13.50
N SER A 193 -9.41 8.04 -14.47
CA SER A 193 -10.10 7.85 -15.77
C SER A 193 -11.52 7.28 -15.65
N ASN A 194 -11.85 6.68 -14.51
CA ASN A 194 -13.17 6.11 -14.21
C ASN A 194 -13.68 5.04 -15.18
N GLY A 195 -12.81 4.41 -15.99
CA GLY A 195 -13.24 3.44 -17.00
C GLY A 195 -14.10 4.04 -18.13
N ASN A 196 -14.07 5.37 -18.30
CA ASN A 196 -14.76 6.09 -19.38
C ASN A 196 -14.05 5.97 -20.74
N ASP A 197 -13.00 5.17 -20.85
CA ASP A 197 -12.26 4.93 -22.08
C ASP A 197 -12.49 3.52 -22.63
N LEU A 198 -12.56 3.36 -23.95
CA LEU A 198 -12.91 2.07 -24.56
C LEU A 198 -11.77 1.04 -24.59
N VAL A 199 -10.50 1.47 -24.50
CA VAL A 199 -9.36 0.60 -24.79
C VAL A 199 -8.81 -0.02 -23.51
N VAL A 200 -8.39 0.82 -22.56
CA VAL A 200 -7.82 0.41 -21.29
C VAL A 200 -8.88 -0.23 -20.41
N SER A 201 -10.07 0.38 -20.32
CA SER A 201 -11.19 -0.20 -19.57
C SER A 201 -11.54 -1.60 -20.08
N LYS A 202 -11.61 -1.81 -21.41
CA LYS A 202 -11.91 -3.14 -21.97
C LYS A 202 -10.81 -4.16 -21.68
N LEU A 203 -9.55 -3.76 -21.74
CA LEU A 203 -8.41 -4.63 -21.42
C LEU A 203 -8.38 -5.01 -19.93
N LEU A 204 -8.64 -4.05 -19.02
CA LEU A 204 -8.68 -4.30 -17.58
C LEU A 204 -9.96 -5.03 -17.12
N SER A 205 -11.01 -5.01 -17.94
CA SER A 205 -12.30 -5.66 -17.64
C SER A 205 -12.42 -7.09 -18.17
N VAL A 206 -11.36 -7.67 -18.75
CA VAL A 206 -11.38 -9.07 -19.22
C VAL A 206 -11.44 -10.01 -18.01
N ARG A 207 -12.24 -11.09 -18.11
CA ARG A 207 -12.54 -12.01 -17.00
C ARG A 207 -11.32 -12.49 -16.19
N PRO A 208 -10.19 -12.90 -16.79
CA PRO A 208 -9.02 -13.32 -16.01
C PRO A 208 -8.42 -12.19 -15.19
N VAL A 209 -8.35 -10.97 -15.73
CA VAL A 209 -7.83 -9.79 -15.03
C VAL A 209 -8.72 -9.44 -13.83
N VAL A 210 -10.03 -9.42 -14.06
CA VAL A 210 -11.01 -9.19 -12.98
C VAL A 210 -10.95 -10.30 -11.94
N PHE A 211 -10.80 -11.56 -12.35
CA PHE A 211 -10.67 -12.70 -11.43
C PHE A 211 -9.48 -12.51 -10.49
N PHE A 212 -8.28 -12.22 -11.00
CA PHE A 212 -7.11 -11.92 -10.17
C PHE A 212 -7.34 -10.72 -9.26
N GLY A 213 -8.04 -9.68 -9.73
CA GLY A 213 -8.42 -8.54 -8.90
C GLY A 213 -9.38 -8.90 -7.75
N LEU A 214 -10.31 -9.83 -7.98
CA LEU A 214 -11.27 -10.28 -6.95
C LEU A 214 -10.62 -11.16 -5.87
N ILE A 215 -9.56 -11.90 -6.21
CA ILE A 215 -8.82 -12.77 -5.27
C ILE A 215 -7.48 -12.17 -4.84
N SER A 216 -7.22 -10.90 -5.12
CA SER A 216 -5.91 -10.27 -4.90
C SER A 216 -5.40 -10.42 -3.48
N TYR A 217 -6.27 -10.28 -2.47
CA TYR A 217 -5.91 -10.46 -1.07
C TYR A 217 -5.55 -11.91 -0.72
N PRO A 218 -6.41 -12.93 -0.96
CA PRO A 218 -6.02 -14.32 -0.75
C PRO A 218 -4.81 -14.78 -1.57
N LEU A 219 -4.56 -14.16 -2.73
CA LEU A 219 -3.38 -14.45 -3.56
C LEU A 219 -2.10 -13.80 -2.98
N TYR A 220 -2.25 -12.66 -2.29
CA TYR A 220 -1.16 -11.95 -1.63
C TYR A 220 -0.70 -12.63 -0.34
N LEU A 221 -1.64 -13.25 0.38
CA LEU A 221 -1.43 -14.02 1.61
C LEU A 221 -0.86 -15.41 1.32
#